data_AF-A0A8B6D465-F1
#
_entry.id   AF-A0A8B6D465-F1
#
_cell.length_a   1.000
_cell.length_b   1.000
_cell.length_c   1.000
_cell.angle_alpha   90.00
_cell.angle_beta   90.00
_cell.angle_gamma   90.00
#
_symmetry.space_group_name_H-M   'P 1'
#
loop_
_entity.id
_entity.type
_entity.pdbx_description
1 polymer ?
#
loop_
_entity_poly.entity_id
_entity_poly.type
_entity_poly.pdbx_seq_one_letter_code
_entity_poly.pdbx_strand_id
1 'polypeptide(L)'
;MSPKVENGKLFRQLVVPEVYRSDVMKLAHESLMAGHMATRRTVYRVLSEFYWPGVESDVKRYCQSCDICQRTVPKGKQVRAPLGKTPIIDVPFRRVAVDIVGPLVPVTDKGNRLYTNTC
;
A
#
# COMPACT_ATOMS: atom_id res chain seq x y z
N MET A 1 36.78 -4.35 -6.05
CA MET A 1 36.27 -4.45 -4.66
C MET A 1 36.88 -3.31 -3.87
N SER A 2 36.15 -2.21 -3.70
CA SER A 2 36.57 -1.13 -2.80
C SER A 2 35.70 -1.20 -1.55
N PRO A 3 36.29 -1.19 -0.34
CA PRO A 3 35.50 -1.18 0.89
C PRO A 3 34.66 0.11 0.92
N LYS A 4 33.36 -0.03 1.20
CA LYS A 4 32.51 1.14 1.47
C LYS A 4 32.96 1.72 2.81
N VAL A 5 33.46 2.95 2.78
CA VAL A 5 33.88 3.68 3.98
C VAL A 5 32.73 4.59 4.39
N GLU A 6 32.14 4.33 5.56
CA GLU A 6 31.14 5.20 6.18
C GLU A 6 31.80 5.79 7.45
N ASN A 7 31.85 7.12 7.56
CA ASN A 7 32.50 7.85 8.66
C ASN A 7 33.97 7.46 8.98
N GLY A 8 34.76 7.11 7.95
CA GLY A 8 36.18 6.80 8.12
C GLY A 8 36.48 5.41 8.72
N LYS A 9 35.46 4.58 8.98
CA LYS A 9 35.65 3.18 9.39
C LYS A 9 35.53 2.23 8.20
N LEU A 10 36.46 1.29 8.12
CA LEU A 10 36.41 0.16 7.21
C LEU A 10 35.21 -0.71 7.56
N PHE A 11 34.20 -0.73 6.69
CA PHE A 11 33.01 -1.56 6.86
C PHE A 11 33.20 -2.91 6.14
N ARG A 12 33.11 -4.02 6.87
CA ARG A 12 33.21 -5.38 6.32
C ARG A 12 31.79 -5.94 6.12
N GLN A 13 31.53 -6.44 4.92
CA GLN A 13 30.25 -7.05 4.56
C GLN A 13 30.44 -8.53 4.23
N LEU A 14 29.50 -9.37 4.64
CA LEU A 14 29.44 -10.77 4.24
C LEU A 14 28.90 -10.87 2.81
N VAL A 15 29.67 -11.51 1.92
CA VAL A 15 29.19 -11.79 0.56
C VAL A 15 28.23 -12.96 0.61
N VAL A 16 27.00 -12.76 0.14
CA VAL A 16 25.92 -13.75 0.26
C VAL A 16 25.79 -14.57 -1.03
N PRO A 17 25.98 -15.91 -0.97
CA PRO A 17 25.64 -16.81 -2.07
C PRO A 17 24.17 -16.71 -2.45
N GLU A 18 23.84 -16.98 -3.71
CA GLU A 18 22.48 -16.82 -4.25
C GLU A 18 21.40 -17.53 -3.44
N VAL A 19 21.70 -18.73 -2.95
CA VAL A 19 20.80 -19.58 -2.16
C VAL A 19 20.30 -18.90 -0.87
N TYR A 20 21.11 -18.00 -0.26
CA TYR A 20 20.78 -17.36 1.01
C TYR A 20 20.22 -15.94 0.86
N ARG A 21 20.18 -15.39 -0.36
CA ARG A 21 19.74 -14.00 -0.58
C ARG A 21 18.28 -13.80 -0.18
N SER A 22 17.41 -14.79 -0.43
CA SER A 22 16.00 -14.76 -0.02
C SER A 22 15.85 -14.64 1.49
N ASP A 23 16.63 -15.40 2.25
CA ASP A 23 16.55 -15.42 3.71
C ASP A 23 17.01 -14.09 4.31
N VAL A 24 18.08 -13.51 3.74
CA VAL A 24 18.57 -12.18 4.13
C VAL A 24 17.52 -11.09 3.82
N MET A 25 16.89 -11.13 2.64
CA MET A 25 15.83 -10.18 2.30
C MET A 25 14.62 -10.32 3.22
N LYS A 26 14.24 -11.56 3.54
CA LYS A 26 13.15 -11.86 4.48
C LYS A 26 13.44 -11.30 5.87
N LEU A 27 14.64 -11.55 6.40
CA LEU A 27 15.05 -11.01 7.70
C LEU A 27 15.05 -9.48 7.72
N ALA A 28 15.56 -8.86 6.66
CA ALA A 28 15.67 -7.41 6.56
C ALA A 28 14.31 -6.70 6.38
N HIS A 29 13.30 -7.37 5.86
CA HIS A 29 11.99 -6.81 5.50
C HIS A 29 10.84 -7.22 6.44
N GLU A 30 10.76 -8.50 6.81
CA GLU A 30 9.64 -9.10 7.54
C GLU A 30 9.87 -9.20 9.05
N SER A 31 11.09 -8.97 9.55
CA SER A 31 11.33 -9.04 11.00
C SER A 31 10.44 -8.05 11.76
N LEU A 32 10.08 -8.39 13.01
CA LEU A 32 9.27 -7.52 13.87
C LEU A 32 9.85 -6.11 13.97
N MET A 33 11.18 -5.99 13.98
CA MET A 33 11.88 -4.71 14.01
C MET A 33 12.00 -4.04 12.63
N ALA A 34 11.75 -4.75 11.52
CA ALA A 34 11.71 -4.23 10.16
C ALA A 34 10.36 -3.70 9.72
N GLY A 35 9.26 -4.25 10.25
CA GLY A 35 7.91 -3.70 10.09
C GLY A 35 7.53 -3.34 8.66
N HIS A 36 7.95 -4.14 7.66
CA HIS A 36 7.64 -3.90 6.25
C HIS A 36 8.00 -2.48 5.76
N MET A 37 9.11 -1.94 6.28
CA MET A 37 9.57 -0.59 5.96
C MET A 37 9.89 -0.39 4.46
N ALA A 38 9.92 0.88 4.04
CA ALA A 38 10.18 1.25 2.65
C ALA A 38 11.47 0.64 2.09
N THR A 39 11.47 0.32 0.79
CA THR A 39 12.57 -0.34 0.07
C THR A 39 13.95 0.24 0.39
N ARG A 40 14.08 1.57 0.42
CA ARG A 40 15.36 2.24 0.72
C ARG A 40 15.93 1.85 2.09
N ARG A 41 15.06 1.66 3.09
CA ARG A 41 15.46 1.29 4.45
C ARG A 41 15.82 -0.19 4.54
N THR A 42 15.12 -1.04 3.79
CA THR A 42 15.49 -2.46 3.64
C THR A 42 16.85 -2.60 2.96
N VAL A 43 17.12 -1.83 1.89
CA VAL A 43 18.44 -1.79 1.22
C VAL A 43 19.53 -1.39 2.21
N TYR A 44 19.32 -0.31 2.98
CA TYR A 44 20.30 0.13 3.97
C TYR A 44 20.62 -0.95 5.00
N ARG A 45 19.60 -1.66 5.50
CA ARG A 45 19.79 -2.77 6.45
C ARG A 45 20.51 -3.98 5.85
N VAL A 46 20.22 -4.31 4.60
CA VAL A 46 20.98 -5.38 3.93
C VAL A 46 22.44 -4.95 3.80
N LEU A 47 22.67 -3.73 3.29
CA LEU A 47 24.02 -3.21 3.10
C LEU A 47 24.76 -2.91 4.40
N SER A 48 24.10 -2.86 5.55
CA SER A 48 24.77 -2.70 6.84
C SER A 48 25.43 -3.98 7.33
N GLU A 49 25.28 -5.14 6.69
CA GLU A 49 25.94 -6.39 7.11
C GLU A 49 26.29 -7.32 5.94
N PHE A 50 25.54 -7.24 4.84
CA PHE A 50 25.59 -8.15 3.70
C PHE A 50 25.84 -7.43 2.38
N TYR A 51 26.40 -8.16 1.40
CA TYR A 51 26.62 -7.65 0.06
C TYR A 51 26.48 -8.73 -1.01
N TRP A 52 25.94 -8.35 -2.17
CA TRP A 52 26.06 -9.07 -3.43
C TRP A 52 25.88 -8.08 -4.60
N PRO A 53 26.30 -8.43 -5.83
CA PRO A 53 25.99 -7.62 -7.00
C PRO A 53 24.47 -7.58 -7.21
N GLY A 54 23.88 -6.38 -7.23
CA GLY A 54 22.43 -6.22 -7.45
C GLY A 54 21.54 -6.20 -6.20
N VAL A 55 22.10 -6.00 -4.99
CA VAL A 55 21.30 -5.87 -3.74
C VAL A 55 20.09 -4.94 -3.91
N GLU A 56 20.28 -3.76 -4.49
CA GLU A 56 19.20 -2.78 -4.63
C GLU A 56 18.07 -3.27 -5.54
N SER A 57 18.41 -3.91 -6.66
CA SER A 57 17.41 -4.44 -7.59
C SER A 57 16.64 -5.61 -6.99
N ASP A 58 17.33 -6.50 -6.28
CA ASP A 58 16.73 -7.69 -5.67
C ASP A 58 15.81 -7.29 -4.52
N VAL A 59 16.28 -6.42 -3.61
CA VAL A 59 15.47 -5.91 -2.50
C VAL A 59 14.26 -5.14 -3.02
N LYS A 60 14.41 -4.32 -4.07
CA LYS A 60 13.29 -3.61 -4.68
C LYS A 60 12.24 -4.58 -5.22
N ARG A 61 12.67 -5.60 -5.96
CA ARG A 61 11.77 -6.63 -6.49
C ARG A 61 11.05 -7.37 -5.36
N TYR A 62 11.78 -7.75 -4.32
CA TYR A 62 11.23 -8.43 -3.16
C TYR A 62 10.17 -7.61 -2.42
N CYS A 63 10.47 -6.34 -2.08
CA CYS A 63 9.49 -5.44 -1.45
C CYS A 63 8.26 -5.20 -2.33
N GLN A 64 8.44 -5.13 -3.66
CA GLN A 64 7.31 -4.99 -4.59
C GLN A 64 6.42 -6.23 -4.63
N SER A 65 6.97 -7.43 -4.37
CA SER A 65 6.21 -8.68 -4.31
C SER A 65 5.54 -8.96 -2.95
N CYS A 66 5.79 -8.14 -1.92
CA CYS A 66 5.23 -8.36 -0.59
C CYS A 66 3.72 -8.03 -0.53
N ASP A 67 2.88 -9.02 -0.26
CA ASP A 67 1.41 -8.87 -0.16
C ASP A 67 0.99 -7.84 0.90
N ILE A 68 1.63 -7.87 2.08
CA ILE A 68 1.34 -6.95 3.19
C ILE A 68 1.61 -5.51 2.75
N CYS A 69 2.76 -5.24 2.13
CA CYS A 69 3.08 -3.90 1.62
C CYS A 69 2.09 -3.46 0.52
N GLN A 70 1.75 -4.36 -0.40
CA GLN A 70 0.85 -4.04 -1.51
C GLN A 70 -0.58 -3.69 -1.06
N ARG A 71 -1.03 -4.24 0.07
CA ARG A 71 -2.36 -3.96 0.66
C ARG A 71 -2.37 -2.75 1.57
N THR A 72 -1.29 -2.52 2.32
CA THR A 72 -1.26 -1.51 3.39
C THR A 72 -0.68 -0.17 2.96
N VAL A 73 0.25 -0.16 2.01
CA VAL A 73 0.92 1.08 1.58
C VAL A 73 0.02 1.87 0.63
N PRO A 74 -0.29 3.15 0.92
CA PRO A 74 -1.06 3.98 0.01
C PRO A 74 -0.35 4.10 -1.35
N LYS A 75 -1.01 3.70 -2.44
CA LYS A 75 -0.47 3.73 -3.81
C LYS A 75 -0.42 5.14 -4.42
N GLY A 76 -0.28 6.18 -3.60
CA GLY A 76 -0.30 7.58 -4.01
C GLY A 76 -1.64 8.05 -4.57
N LYS A 77 -1.62 9.12 -5.39
CA LYS A 77 -2.81 9.64 -6.09
C LYS A 77 -3.31 8.60 -7.09
N GLN A 78 -4.31 7.82 -6.70
CA GLN A 78 -5.15 7.12 -7.64
C GLN A 78 -5.93 8.18 -8.42
N VAL A 79 -5.71 8.26 -9.73
CA VAL A 79 -6.50 9.15 -10.60
C VAL A 79 -7.93 8.63 -10.53
N ARG A 80 -8.80 9.34 -9.80
CA ARG A 80 -10.23 9.01 -9.78
C ARG A 80 -10.75 9.18 -11.20
N ALA A 81 -11.52 8.21 -11.67
CA ALA A 81 -12.22 8.36 -12.94
C ALA A 81 -13.03 9.68 -12.91
N PRO A 82 -13.03 10.46 -14.00
CA PRO A 82 -13.86 11.65 -14.08
C PRO A 82 -15.32 11.28 -13.78
N LEU A 83 -16.03 12.13 -13.04
CA LEU A 83 -17.47 11.94 -12.85
C LEU A 83 -18.14 11.99 -14.23
N GLY A 84 -18.88 10.94 -14.58
CA GLY A 84 -19.74 10.93 -15.75
C GLY A 84 -20.90 11.91 -15.56
N LYS A 85 -21.32 12.58 -16.64
CA LYS A 85 -22.56 13.37 -16.63
C LYS A 85 -23.75 12.42 -16.68
N THR A 86 -24.74 12.65 -15.83
CA THR A 86 -26.04 11.98 -15.95
C THR A 86 -26.76 12.52 -17.20
N PRO A 87 -27.47 11.67 -17.96
CA PRO A 87 -28.26 12.15 -19.10
C PRO A 87 -29.39 13.04 -18.60
N ILE A 88 -29.69 14.11 -19.33
CA ILE A 88 -30.87 14.94 -19.09
C ILE A 88 -32.09 14.12 -19.52
N ILE A 89 -33.04 13.97 -18.61
CA ILE A 89 -34.28 13.24 -18.83
C ILE A 89 -35.37 14.25 -19.22
N ASP A 90 -35.94 14.06 -20.40
CA ASP A 90 -36.94 14.94 -21.04
C ASP A 90 -38.39 14.56 -20.74
N VAL A 91 -38.62 13.31 -20.29
CA VAL A 91 -39.94 12.77 -19.99
C VAL A 91 -40.04 12.40 -18.50
N PRO A 92 -41.07 12.87 -17.77
CA PRO A 92 -41.31 12.45 -16.39
C PRO A 92 -41.35 10.93 -16.23
N PHE A 93 -40.85 10.41 -15.11
CA PHE A 93 -40.83 8.97 -14.78
C PHE A 93 -40.04 8.06 -15.73
N ARG A 94 -39.32 8.60 -16.72
CA ARG A 94 -38.42 7.81 -17.59
C ARG A 94 -37.24 7.21 -16.81
N ARG A 95 -36.86 7.83 -15.69
CA ARG A 95 -35.88 7.31 -14.73
C ARG A 95 -36.23 7.84 -13.35
N VAL A 96 -36.14 6.98 -12.33
CA VAL A 96 -36.33 7.35 -10.92
C VAL A 96 -35.14 6.81 -10.15
N ALA A 97 -34.47 7.66 -9.39
CA ALA A 97 -33.46 7.25 -8.42
C ALA A 97 -34.08 7.24 -7.03
N VAL A 98 -34.04 6.09 -6.35
CA VAL A 98 -34.57 5.94 -4.99
C VAL A 98 -33.40 5.69 -4.03
N ASP A 99 -33.34 6.45 -2.95
CA ASP A 99 -32.39 6.28 -1.86
C ASP A 99 -33.13 6.07 -0.54
N ILE A 100 -32.54 5.34 0.41
CA ILE A 100 -33.13 5.08 1.73
C ILE A 100 -32.35 5.88 2.76
N VAL A 101 -33.04 6.76 3.47
CA VAL A 101 -32.44 7.62 4.48
C VAL A 101 -32.82 7.12 5.87
N GLY A 102 -31.81 6.90 6.72
CA GLY A 102 -31.97 6.65 8.15
C GLY A 102 -30.79 5.92 8.80
N PRO A 103 -30.92 5.53 10.08
CA PRO A 103 -32.13 5.63 10.91
C PRO A 103 -32.43 7.06 11.41
N LEU A 104 -33.70 7.45 11.38
CA LEU A 104 -34.20 8.68 11.95
C LEU A 104 -34.23 8.62 13.49
N VAL A 105 -33.68 9.66 14.11
CA VAL A 105 -33.77 9.90 15.55
C VAL A 105 -34.10 11.39 15.76
N PRO A 106 -35.26 11.74 16.35
CA PRO A 106 -36.31 10.86 16.86
C PRO A 106 -37.08 10.11 15.76
N VAL A 107 -37.81 9.06 16.14
CA VAL A 107 -38.74 8.38 15.23
C VAL A 107 -39.85 9.33 14.81
N THR A 108 -40.39 9.13 13.62
CA THR A 108 -41.61 9.86 13.20
C THR A 108 -42.79 9.52 14.11
N ASP A 109 -43.84 10.35 14.10
CA ASP A 109 -45.06 10.13 14.88
C ASP A 109 -45.73 8.78 14.60
N LYS A 110 -45.51 8.21 13.39
CA LYS A 110 -46.01 6.89 12.98
C LYS A 110 -45.05 5.75 13.34
N GLY A 111 -43.96 6.02 14.06
CA GLY A 111 -42.95 5.04 14.45
C GLY A 111 -41.94 4.66 13.35
N ASN A 112 -41.99 5.29 12.18
CA ASN A 112 -41.06 5.00 11.09
C ASN A 112 -39.65 5.53 11.41
N ARG A 113 -38.63 4.73 11.06
CA ARG A 113 -37.21 5.03 11.23
C ARG A 113 -36.47 5.28 9.92
N LEU A 114 -37.09 4.99 8.79
CA LEU A 114 -36.51 5.13 7.47
C LEU A 114 -37.50 5.89 6.57
N TYR A 115 -37.00 6.67 5.63
CA TYR A 115 -37.82 7.19 4.54
C TYR A 115 -37.08 7.05 3.21
N THR A 116 -37.82 6.96 2.12
CA THR A 116 -37.25 6.92 0.77
C THR A 116 -37.18 8.34 0.20
N ASN A 117 -36.02 8.73 -0.29
CA ASN A 117 -35.85 9.92 -1.12
C ASN A 117 -35.94 9.50 -2.60
N THR A 118 -36.62 10.29 -3.43
CA THR A 118 -36.76 10.04 -4.86
C THR A 118 -36.30 11.26 -5.66
N CYS A 119 -35.34 11.04 -6.57
CA CYS A 119 -34.79 12.05 -7.48
C CYS A 119 -35.08 11.69 -8.94
#